data_AF-A0A7G8G7T6-F1
#
_entry.id   AF-A0A7G8G7T6-F1
#
_cell.length_a   1.000
_cell.length_b   1.000
_cell.length_c   1.000
_cell.angle_alpha   90.00
_cell.angle_beta   90.00
_cell.angle_gamma   90.00
#
_symmetry.space_group_name_H-M   'P 1'
#
loop_
_entity.id
_entity.type
_entity.pdbx_description
1 polymer ?
#
loop_
_entity_poly.entity_id
_entity_poly.type
_entity_poly.pdbx_seq_one_letter_code
_entity_poly.pdbx_strand_id
1 'polypeptide(L)'
;MDLLLEDGESCRTWRLRSVPLPNGPSLKATPLPSHRLIWLERTSAAVSGGRGWGRRIVGGTFQGVLPDNPRALIRVELRGTAALRFPDPLILELADSQCRLHSSADHRPTPSP
;
A
#
# COMPACT_ATOMS: atom_id res chain seq x y z
N MET A 1 4.77 9.50 -4.12
CA MET A 1 4.85 8.11 -4.61
C MET A 1 3.47 7.50 -4.64
N ASP A 2 3.33 6.34 -5.27
CA ASP A 2 2.05 5.64 -5.34
C ASP A 2 2.12 4.29 -4.65
N LEU A 3 1.09 4.02 -3.86
CA LEU A 3 0.76 2.70 -3.34
C LEU A 3 -0.26 2.09 -4.29
N LEU A 4 0.04 0.91 -4.83
CA LEU A 4 -0.84 0.14 -5.70
C LEU A 4 -1.16 -1.19 -5.01
N LEU A 5 -2.44 -1.53 -4.91
CA LEU A 5 -2.91 -2.85 -4.48
C LEU A 5 -3.72 -3.47 -5.61
N GLU A 6 -3.39 -4.70 -5.99
CA GLU A 6 -4.17 -5.47 -6.95
C GLU A 6 -5.62 -5.64 -6.46
N ASP A 7 -6.58 -5.37 -7.34
CA ASP A 7 -8.01 -5.54 -7.12
C ASP A 7 -8.70 -5.93 -8.43
N GLY A 8 -8.83 -7.24 -8.64
CA GLY A 8 -9.34 -7.81 -9.89
C GLY A 8 -8.44 -7.47 -11.08
N GLU A 9 -8.99 -6.82 -12.10
CA GLU A 9 -8.29 -6.51 -13.36
C GLU A 9 -7.44 -5.23 -13.33
N SER A 10 -7.38 -4.55 -12.18
CA SER A 10 -6.67 -3.28 -12.03
C SER A 10 -6.07 -3.13 -10.63
N CYS A 11 -5.36 -2.03 -10.39
CA CYS A 11 -4.91 -1.66 -9.06
C CYS A 11 -5.77 -0.54 -8.50
N ARG A 12 -6.18 -0.65 -7.23
CA ARG A 12 -6.52 0.55 -6.45
C ARG A 12 -5.24 1.30 -6.13
N THR A 13 -5.26 2.61 -6.34
CA THR A 13 -4.05 3.43 -6.26
C THR A 13 -4.24 4.64 -5.36
N TRP A 14 -3.25 4.91 -4.51
CA TRP A 14 -3.19 6.11 -3.69
C TRP A 14 -1.85 6.82 -3.81
N ARG A 15 -1.89 8.14 -3.89
CA ARG A 15 -0.71 8.99 -3.75
C ARG A 15 -0.38 9.19 -2.28
N LEU A 16 0.87 8.90 -1.94
CA LEU A 16 1.50 9.19 -0.65
C LEU A 16 2.64 10.21 -0.83
N ARG A 17 2.90 11.02 0.19
CA ARG A 17 4.03 11.97 0.18
C ARG A 17 5.40 11.27 0.20
N SER A 18 5.49 10.12 0.88
CA SER A 18 6.71 9.33 1.09
C SER A 18 6.34 7.87 1.38
N VAL A 19 7.33 6.97 1.55
CA VAL A 19 7.07 5.62 2.08
C VAL A 19 6.63 5.82 3.54
N PRO A 20 5.50 5.23 4.00
CA PRO A 20 5.15 5.27 5.41
C PRO A 20 6.19 4.48 6.23
N LEU A 21 6.64 5.05 7.34
CA LEU A 21 7.52 4.33 8.26
C LEU A 21 6.69 3.36 9.11
N PRO A 22 7.17 2.12 9.38
CA PRO A 22 6.54 1.22 10.32
C PRO A 22 6.38 1.89 11.70
N ASN A 23 5.18 1.82 12.26
CA ASN A 23 4.79 2.45 13.53
C ASN A 23 5.00 3.98 13.56
N GLY A 24 5.16 4.61 12.40
CA GLY A 24 5.29 6.05 12.26
C GLY A 24 3.95 6.79 12.23
N PRO A 25 3.98 8.12 11.99
CA PRO A 25 2.78 8.90 11.80
C PRO A 25 2.03 8.49 10.53
N SER A 26 0.72 8.72 10.52
CA SER A 26 -0.07 8.50 9.31
C SER A 26 0.33 9.46 8.20
N LEU A 27 0.22 8.99 6.96
CA LEU A 27 0.40 9.79 5.75
C LEU A 27 -0.94 10.01 5.09
N LYS A 28 -1.16 11.22 4.54
CA LYS A 28 -2.31 11.44 3.65
C LYS A 28 -2.22 10.51 2.44
N ALA A 29 -3.28 9.74 2.23
CA ALA A 29 -3.49 8.82 1.10
C ALA A 29 -4.56 9.40 0.19
N THR A 30 -4.13 10.06 -0.89
CA THR A 30 -5.06 10.66 -1.85
C THR A 30 -5.39 9.63 -2.94
N PRO A 31 -6.65 9.21 -3.11
CA PRO A 31 -7.03 8.26 -4.15
C PRO A 31 -6.66 8.78 -5.54
N LEU A 32 -6.19 7.90 -6.40
CA LEU A 32 -5.92 8.14 -7.82
C LEU A 32 -6.79 7.20 -8.67
N PRO A 33 -6.98 7.49 -9.97
CA PRO A 33 -7.58 6.53 -10.90
C PRO A 33 -6.87 5.18 -10.86
N SER A 34 -7.62 4.10 -11.08
CA SER A 34 -7.07 2.75 -11.09
C SER A 34 -5.94 2.59 -12.09
N HIS A 35 -4.91 1.85 -11.70
CA HIS A 35 -3.76 1.57 -12.57
C HIS A 35 -3.87 0.18 -13.20
N ARG A 36 -3.22 0.00 -14.36
CA ARG A 36 -3.11 -1.33 -14.98
C ARG A 36 -2.17 -2.22 -14.17
N LEU A 37 -2.50 -3.51 -14.03
CA LEU A 37 -1.70 -4.50 -13.29
C LEU A 37 -0.23 -4.56 -13.70
N ILE A 38 0.07 -4.29 -14.98
CA ILE A 38 1.45 -4.26 -15.50
C ILE A 38 2.39 -3.32 -14.73
N TRP A 39 1.86 -2.33 -14.00
CA TRP A 39 2.66 -1.45 -13.14
C TRP A 39 3.18 -2.13 -11.86
N LEU A 40 2.59 -3.23 -11.41
CA LEU A 40 3.10 -4.03 -10.28
C LEU A 40 4.41 -4.75 -10.66
N GLU A 41 4.49 -5.21 -11.92
CA GLU A 41 5.64 -5.96 -12.44
C GLU A 41 6.78 -5.08 -12.96
N ARG A 42 6.45 -3.89 -13.48
CA ARG A 42 7.45 -2.98 -14.06
C ARG A 42 8.41 -2.44 -13.02
N THR A 43 9.70 -2.72 -13.21
CA THR A 43 10.76 -2.08 -12.43
C THR A 43 10.87 -0.59 -12.75
N SER A 44 10.82 -0.19 -14.03
CA SER A 44 10.82 1.20 -14.47
C SER A 44 10.19 1.33 -15.85
N ALA A 45 9.40 2.38 -16.09
CA ALA A 45 8.85 2.69 -17.41
C ALA A 45 8.44 4.17 -17.52
N ALA A 46 8.44 4.68 -18.75
CA ALA A 46 7.85 5.98 -19.05
C ALA A 46 6.34 5.97 -18.76
N VAL A 47 5.83 7.05 -18.17
CA VAL A 47 4.40 7.30 -17.99
C VAL A 47 3.85 7.88 -19.29
N SER A 48 2.69 7.38 -19.71
CA SER A 48 2.03 7.83 -20.95
C SER A 48 1.82 9.34 -20.98
N GLY A 49 1.85 9.92 -22.19
CA GLY A 49 1.62 11.35 -22.41
C GLY A 49 2.79 12.24 -21.98
N GLY A 50 4.02 11.71 -21.90
CA GLY A 50 5.22 12.50 -21.58
C GLY A 50 5.28 12.96 -20.12
N ARG A 51 4.52 12.34 -19.22
CA ARG A 51 4.37 12.78 -17.81
C ARG A 51 5.51 12.33 -16.88
N GLY A 52 6.64 11.92 -17.44
CA GLY A 52 7.81 11.46 -16.71
C GLY A 52 7.93 9.94 -16.62
N TRP A 53 8.57 9.44 -15.56
CA TRP A 53 8.94 8.03 -15.39
C TRP A 53 8.42 7.49 -14.05
N GLY A 54 7.87 6.28 -14.08
CA GLY A 54 7.53 5.50 -12.88
C GLY A 54 8.61 4.46 -12.62
N ARG A 55 9.00 4.29 -11.36
CA ARG A 55 9.93 3.24 -10.91
C ARG A 55 9.35 2.55 -9.69
N ARG A 56 9.42 1.22 -9.65
CA ARG A 56 9.05 0.44 -8.46
C ARG A 56 10.03 0.70 -7.33
N ILE A 57 9.49 1.09 -6.18
CA ILE A 57 10.27 1.31 -4.95
C ILE A 57 10.38 -0.01 -4.18
N VAL A 58 9.25 -0.72 -4.04
CA VAL A 58 9.13 -2.04 -3.43
C VAL A 58 7.97 -2.78 -4.11
N GLY A 59 8.00 -4.10 -4.11
CA GLY A 59 6.92 -4.96 -4.56
C GLY A 59 6.81 -6.19 -3.67
N GLY A 60 5.67 -6.87 -3.71
CA GLY A 60 5.39 -8.01 -2.85
C GLY A 60 3.93 -8.45 -2.98
N THR A 61 3.45 -9.19 -1.98
CA THR A 61 2.06 -9.66 -1.92
C THR A 61 1.36 -9.08 -0.71
N PHE A 62 0.03 -9.14 -0.69
CA PHE A 62 -0.74 -8.82 0.50
C PHE A 62 -1.78 -9.89 0.80
N GLN A 63 -2.22 -9.96 2.05
CA GLN A 63 -3.33 -10.79 2.50
C GLN A 63 -4.37 -9.94 3.22
N GLY A 64 -5.65 -10.18 2.94
CA GLY A 64 -6.78 -9.45 3.51
C GLY A 64 -7.82 -9.11 2.45
N VAL A 65 -8.78 -8.25 2.80
CA VAL A 65 -9.89 -7.89 1.93
C VAL A 65 -9.80 -6.41 1.58
N LEU A 66 -10.11 -6.07 0.33
CA LEU A 66 -10.31 -4.70 -0.15
C LEU A 66 -11.82 -4.45 -0.26
N PRO A 67 -12.48 -3.81 0.73
CA PRO A 67 -13.92 -3.65 0.70
C PRO A 67 -14.37 -2.75 -0.46
N ASP A 68 -15.49 -3.05 -1.10
CA ASP A 68 -16.00 -2.23 -2.23
C ASP A 68 -16.34 -0.79 -1.83
N ASN A 69 -16.74 -0.59 -0.58
CA ASN A 69 -16.98 0.76 -0.04
C ASN A 69 -15.65 1.52 0.08
N PRO A 70 -15.42 2.59 -0.69
CA PRO A 70 -14.15 3.32 -0.69
C PRO A 70 -13.86 4.08 0.61
N ARG A 71 -14.85 4.19 1.51
CA ARG A 71 -14.69 4.78 2.85
C ARG A 71 -14.48 3.73 3.94
N ALA A 72 -14.61 2.45 3.63
CA ALA A 72 -14.35 1.40 4.60
C ALA A 72 -12.86 1.29 4.91
N LEU A 73 -12.55 0.87 6.13
CA LEU A 73 -11.19 0.53 6.53
C LEU A 73 -10.67 -0.59 5.63
N ILE A 74 -9.55 -0.34 4.95
CA ILE A 74 -8.73 -1.39 4.37
C ILE A 74 -7.65 -1.72 5.40
N ARG A 75 -7.63 -2.98 5.83
CA ARG A 75 -6.58 -3.50 6.71
C ARG A 75 -6.04 -4.79 6.12
N VAL A 76 -4.81 -4.75 5.63
CA VAL A 76 -4.16 -5.88 4.94
C VAL A 76 -2.75 -6.11 5.48
N GLU A 77 -2.33 -7.37 5.48
CA GLU A 77 -0.95 -7.74 5.75
C GLU A 77 -0.12 -7.61 4.47
N LEU A 78 0.99 -6.89 4.51
CA LEU A 78 1.96 -6.76 3.42
C LEU A 78 3.16 -7.68 3.67
N ARG A 79 3.59 -8.37 2.61
CA ARG A 79 4.80 -9.19 2.56
C ARG A 79 5.77 -8.70 1.49
N GLY A 80 7.07 -8.85 1.72
CA GLY A 80 8.13 -8.32 0.83
C GLY A 80 8.68 -6.96 1.27
N THR A 81 8.28 -6.48 2.45
CA THR A 81 8.72 -5.21 3.04
C THR A 81 10.18 -5.24 3.51
N ALA A 82 10.77 -6.43 3.66
CA ALA A 82 12.19 -6.60 3.95
C ALA A 82 13.12 -5.93 2.92
N ALA A 83 12.68 -5.77 1.66
CA ALA A 83 13.41 -5.04 0.62
C ALA A 83 13.61 -3.54 0.95
N LEU A 84 12.76 -2.99 1.83
CA LEU A 84 12.90 -1.64 2.39
C LEU A 84 13.65 -1.61 3.73
N ARG A 85 14.20 -2.75 4.17
CA ARG A 85 14.78 -2.94 5.52
C ARG A 85 13.77 -2.71 6.65
N PHE A 86 12.49 -3.02 6.40
CA PHE A 86 11.44 -2.99 7.40
C PHE A 86 11.16 -4.41 7.94
N PRO A 87 10.47 -4.54 9.10
CA PRO A 87 9.89 -5.81 9.51
C PRO A 87 8.99 -6.40 8.43
N ASP A 88 8.88 -7.72 8.38
CA ASP A 88 8.06 -8.45 7.42
C ASP A 88 7.40 -9.64 8.16
N PRO A 89 6.05 -9.71 8.23
CA PRO A 89 5.09 -8.82 7.57
C PRO A 89 4.82 -7.50 8.31
N LEU A 90 4.29 -6.52 7.58
CA LEU A 90 3.66 -5.29 8.11
C LEU A 90 2.15 -5.33 7.93
N ILE A 91 1.41 -4.62 8.78
CA ILE A 91 0.00 -4.33 8.55
C ILE A 91 -0.13 -2.94 7.95
N LEU A 92 -0.81 -2.84 6.81
CA LEU A 92 -1.25 -1.60 6.20
C LEU A 92 -2.69 -1.30 6.61
N GLU A 93 -2.92 -0.10 7.12
CA GLU A 93 -4.24 0.45 7.33
C GLU A 93 -4.47 1.68 6.44
N LEU A 94 -5.58 1.68 5.72
CA LEU A 94 -6.10 2.84 4.99
C LEU A 94 -7.52 3.14 5.47
N ALA A 95 -7.72 4.30 6.09
CA ALA A 95 -9.01 4.84 6.50
C ALA A 95 -8.98 6.36 6.45
N ASP A 96 -10.11 7.01 6.15
CA ASP A 96 -10.24 8.48 6.17
C ASP A 96 -9.13 9.23 5.40
N SER A 97 -8.72 8.70 4.26
CA SER A 97 -7.59 9.23 3.46
C SER A 97 -6.26 9.30 4.22
N GLN A 98 -6.07 8.43 5.22
CA GLN A 98 -4.83 8.24 5.96
C GLN A 98 -4.30 6.83 5.70
N CYS A 99 -2.98 6.71 5.58
CA CYS A 99 -2.23 5.48 5.44
C CYS A 99 -1.31 5.32 6.64
N ARG A 100 -1.34 4.16 7.29
CA ARG A 100 -0.46 3.81 8.41
C ARG A 100 0.10 2.40 8.21
N LEU A 101 1.36 2.22 8.59
CA LEU A 101 2.00 0.92 8.67
C LEU A 101 2.23 0.55 10.14
N HIS A 102 1.91 -0.67 10.49
CA HIS A 102 2.18 -1.26 11.80
C HIS A 102 3.11 -2.46 11.65
N SER A 103 4.03 -2.63 12.59
CA SER A 103 4.76 -3.87 12.71
C SER A 103 3.81 -4.96 13.22
N SER A 104 3.85 -6.15 12.63
CA SER A 104 3.04 -7.29 13.08
C SER A 104 3.29 -7.67 14.55
N ALA A 105 4.50 -7.42 15.06
CA ALA A 105 4.87 -7.64 16.46
C ALA A 105 4.12 -6.74 17.46
N ASP A 106 3.69 -5.54 17.06
CA ASP A 106 3.00 -4.57 17.93
C ASP A 106 1.48 -4.78 17.97
N HIS A 107 0.96 -5.75 17.21
CA HIS A 107 -0.47 -6.04 17.14
C HIS A 107 -0.77 -7.49 17.51
N ARG A 108 -0.53 -7.84 18.78
CA ARG A 108 -1.30 -8.95 19.38
C ARG A 108 -2.75 -8.46 19.52
N PRO A 109 -3.76 -9.23 19.12
CA PRO A 109 -5.13 -8.95 19.57
C PRO A 109 -5.10 -8.94 21.09
N THR A 110 -5.67 -7.90 21.70
CA THR A 110 -5.92 -7.90 23.14
C THR A 110 -6.67 -9.20 23.45
N PRO A 111 -6.20 -10.06 24.36
CA PRO A 111 -7.01 -11.20 24.76
C PRO A 111 -8.32 -10.65 25.31
N SER A 112 -9.44 -11.08 24.72
CA SER A 112 -10.76 -10.84 25.31
C SER A 112 -10.79 -11.41 26.74
N PRO A 113 -11.50 -10.75 27.67
CA PRO A 113 -11.58 -11.18 29.07
C PRO A 113 -12.16 -12.59 29.23
#